data_AF-A0A0A6CZ66-F1
#
_entry.id   AF-A0A0A6CZ66-F1
#
_cell.length_a   1.000
_cell.length_b   1.000
_cell.length_c   1.000
_cell.angle_alpha   90.00
_cell.angle_beta   90.00
_cell.angle_gamma   90.00
#
_symmetry.space_group_name_H-M   'P 1'
#
loop_
_entity.id
_entity.type
_entity.pdbx_description
1 polymer ?
#
loop_
_entity_poly.entity_id
_entity_poly.type
_entity_poly.pdbx_seq_one_letter_code
_entity_poly.pdbx_strand_id
1 'polypeptide(L)' 'MTASELRDRLVTVLTRDHLGDRRRWRMAVGEVRVYSTDTHAHCNWSVTPSGSAEDIDRIETLVDRFREEFPIIR' A
#
# COMPACT_ATOMS: atom_id res chain seq x y z
N MET A 1 -0.26 7.66 -11.13
CA MET A 1 -0.96 6.73 -10.24
C MET A 1 -1.63 7.56 -9.16
N THR A 2 -2.91 7.33 -8.89
CA THR A 2 -3.64 7.98 -7.79
C THR A 2 -3.53 7.16 -6.50
N ALA A 3 -3.90 7.74 -5.36
CA ALA A 3 -4.05 7.00 -4.10
C ALA A 3 -4.97 5.76 -4.21
N SER A 4 -6.09 5.89 -4.91
CA SER A 4 -7.03 4.78 -5.12
C SER A 4 -6.45 3.69 -6.03
N GLU A 5 -5.79 4.08 -7.12
CA GLU A 5 -5.11 3.15 -8.03
C GLU A 5 -3.99 2.39 -7.32
N LEU A 6 -3.18 3.09 -6.50
CA LEU A 6 -2.14 2.47 -5.71
C LEU A 6 -2.73 1.44 -4.74
N ARG A 7 -3.77 1.82 -3.98
CA ARG A 7 -4.43 0.89 -3.06
C ARG A 7 -4.98 -0.34 -3.78
N ASP A 8 -5.61 -0.14 -4.93
CA ASP A 8 -6.18 -1.25 -5.71
C ASP A 8 -5.09 -2.18 -6.26
N ARG A 9 -3.92 -1.65 -6.63
CA ARG A 9 -2.77 -2.48 -7.02
C ARG A 9 -2.20 -3.28 -5.86
N LEU A 10 -1.99 -2.65 -4.70
CA LEU A 10 -1.54 -3.34 -3.47
C LEU A 10 -2.48 -4.49 -3.13
N VAL A 11 -3.79 -4.21 -3.06
CA VAL A 11 -4.82 -5.21 -2.76
C VAL A 11 -4.84 -6.33 -3.79
N THR A 12 -4.69 -6.01 -5.09
CA THR A 12 -4.69 -7.02 -6.15
C THR A 12 -3.49 -7.97 -6.03
N VAL A 13 -2.30 -7.45 -5.71
CA VAL A 13 -1.11 -8.28 -5.49
C VAL A 13 -1.27 -9.15 -4.25
N LEU A 14 -1.73 -8.59 -3.13
CA LEU A 14 -1.93 -9.35 -1.88
C LEU A 14 -2.94 -10.49 -2.05
N THR A 15 -4.08 -10.22 -2.71
CA THR A 15 -5.07 -11.26 -3.03
C THR A 15 -4.49 -12.37 -3.90
N ARG A 16 -3.59 -12.03 -4.84
CA ARG A 16 -2.95 -13.01 -5.72
C ARG A 16 -1.90 -13.85 -4.99
N ASP A 17 -1.08 -13.23 -4.14
CA ASP A 17 0.15 -13.84 -3.62
C ASP A 17 -0.02 -14.52 -2.25
N HIS A 18 -1.02 -14.12 -1.44
CA HIS A 18 -1.14 -14.58 -0.04
C HIS A 18 -2.48 -15.22 0.32
N LEU A 19 -3.32 -15.53 -0.68
CA LEU A 19 -4.69 -16.00 -0.48
C LEU A 19 -5.52 -15.00 0.35
N GLY A 20 -6.83 -15.21 0.46
CA GLY A 20 -7.74 -14.30 1.17
C GLY A 20 -8.45 -13.30 0.28
N ASP A 21 -9.56 -12.76 0.79
CA ASP A 21 -10.49 -11.98 -0.03
C ASP A 21 -10.05 -10.51 -0.22
N ARG A 22 -10.51 -9.91 -1.32
CA ARG A 22 -10.19 -8.52 -1.70
C ARG A 22 -10.63 -7.49 -0.66
N ARG A 23 -11.76 -7.72 0.01
CA ARG A 23 -12.30 -6.83 1.05
C ARG A 23 -11.43 -6.89 2.31
N ARG A 24 -11.00 -8.08 2.76
CA ARG A 24 -10.05 -8.25 3.87
C ARG A 24 -8.78 -7.46 3.61
N TRP A 25 -8.13 -7.66 2.46
CA TRP A 25 -6.89 -6.96 2.13
C TRP A 25 -7.08 -5.45 2.00
N ARG A 26 -8.22 -4.99 1.48
CA ARG A 26 -8.53 -3.56 1.43
C ARG A 26 -8.69 -2.93 2.82
N MET A 27 -9.24 -3.66 3.78
CA MET A 27 -9.30 -3.21 5.18
C MET A 27 -7.92 -3.22 5.83
N ALA A 28 -7.15 -4.29 5.61
CA ALA A 28 -5.81 -4.47 6.18
C ALA A 28 -4.82 -3.40 5.69
N VAL A 29 -4.81 -3.07 4.38
CA VAL A 29 -3.97 -2.00 3.81
C VAL A 29 -4.38 -0.61 4.32
N GLY A 30 -5.67 -0.39 4.55
CA GLY A 30 -6.18 0.90 4.99
C GLY A 30 -6.22 1.96 3.89
N GLU A 31 -6.21 3.23 4.29
CA GLU A 31 -6.16 4.37 3.38
C GLU A 31 -4.72 4.67 2.93
N VAL A 32 -4.56 5.05 1.67
CA VAL A 32 -3.30 5.61 1.16
C VAL A 32 -3.33 7.11 1.43
N ARG A 33 -2.48 7.58 2.32
CA ARG A 33 -2.28 9.01 2.57
C ARG A 33 -1.25 9.55 1.59
N VAL A 34 -1.56 10.67 0.96
CA VAL A 34 -0.66 11.38 0.03
C VAL A 34 -0.24 12.69 0.67
N TYR A 35 1.05 12.97 0.60
CA TYR A 35 1.71 14.16 1.13
C TYR A 35 2.20 15.05 -0.02
N SER A 36 2.40 16.34 0.26
CA SER A 36 3.06 17.23 -0.70
C SER A 36 4.51 16.81 -0.89
N THR A 37 4.96 16.79 -2.16
CA THR A 37 6.36 16.57 -2.54
C THR A 37 7.30 17.65 -1.99
N ASP A 38 6.79 18.82 -1.62
CA ASP A 38 7.59 19.88 -0.99
C ASP A 38 8.14 19.45 0.38
N THR A 39 7.39 18.59 1.08
CA THR A 39 7.76 18.06 2.40
C THR A 39 8.23 16.60 2.32
N HIS A 40 7.86 15.89 1.25
CA HIS A 40 8.09 14.46 1.05
C HIS A 40 8.61 14.19 -0.37
N ALA A 41 9.80 14.71 -0.68
CA ALA A 41 10.37 14.69 -2.03
C ALA A 41 10.79 13.28 -2.52
N HIS A 42 11.06 12.34 -1.60
CA HIS A 42 11.55 11.00 -1.93
C HIS A 42 10.47 9.93 -1.95
N CYS A 43 9.43 10.08 -1.13
CA CYS A 43 8.26 9.24 -1.15
C CYS A 43 7.08 10.03 -0.59
N ASN A 44 6.07 10.27 -1.39
CA ASN A 44 4.98 11.18 -1.03
C ASN A 44 3.73 10.45 -0.51
N TRP A 45 3.84 9.19 -0.11
CA TRP A 45 2.68 8.45 0.36
C TRP A 45 3.00 7.44 1.45
N SER A 46 1.99 7.11 2.23
CA SER A 46 2.06 6.09 3.27
C SER A 46 0.75 5.32 3.37
N VAL A 47 0.82 4.13 3.95
CA VAL A 47 -0.34 3.37 4.42
C VAL A 47 -0.15 3.07 5.91
N THR A 48 -1.23 2.72 6.60
CA THR A 48 -1.18 2.27 8.00
C THR A 48 -1.77 0.86 8.05
N PRO A 49 -0.93 -0.18 7.89
CA PRO A 49 -1.39 -1.56 7.86
C PRO A 49 -2.06 -1.97 9.17
N SER A 50 -3.00 -2.90 9.09
CA SER A 50 -3.71 -3.49 10.23
C SER A 50 -4.00 -4.96 9.97
N GLY A 51 -4.25 -5.74 11.02
CA GLY A 51 -4.51 -7.18 10.93
C GLY A 51 -3.61 -7.98 11.85
N SER A 52 -3.34 -9.24 11.48
CA SER A 52 -2.35 -10.05 12.19
C SER A 52 -0.93 -9.53 11.93
N ALA A 53 0.04 -9.96 12.73
CA ALA A 53 1.45 -9.66 12.48
C ALA A 53 1.90 -10.14 11.08
N GLU A 54 1.39 -11.28 10.62
CA GLU A 54 1.66 -11.83 9.29
C GLU A 54 1.02 -10.98 8.17
N ASP A 55 -0.19 -10.44 8.38
CA ASP A 55 -0.81 -9.54 7.41
C ASP A 55 0.00 -8.24 7.28
N ILE A 56 0.44 -7.68 8.41
CA ILE A 56 1.23 -6.45 8.45
C ILE A 56 2.56 -6.65 7.74
N ASP A 57 3.29 -7.72 8.04
CA ASP A 57 4.58 -8.05 7.41
C ASP A 57 4.47 -8.17 5.88
N ARG A 58 3.41 -8.82 5.39
CA ARG A 58 3.13 -8.94 3.94
C ARG A 58 2.84 -7.59 3.30
N ILE A 59 2.06 -6.74 3.97
CA ILE A 59 1.73 -5.41 3.46
C ILE A 59 2.98 -4.54 3.44
N GLU A 60 3.77 -4.51 4.51
CA GLU A 60 4.99 -3.70 4.60
C GLU A 60 6.03 -4.12 3.56
N THR A 61 6.26 -5.43 3.41
CA THR A 61 7.15 -5.98 2.37
C THR A 61 6.72 -5.55 0.97
N LEU A 62 5.42 -5.60 0.67
CA LEU A 62 4.90 -5.17 -0.61
C LEU A 62 4.99 -3.65 -0.81
N VAL A 63 4.71 -2.88 0.24
CA VAL A 63 4.80 -1.41 0.24
C VAL A 63 6.22 -0.97 -0.07
N ASP A 64 7.23 -1.58 0.55
CA ASP A 64 8.63 -1.24 0.30
C ASP A 64 9.01 -1.49 -1.16
N ARG A 65 8.62 -2.64 -1.74
CA ARG A 65 8.78 -2.88 -3.18
C ARG A 65 8.09 -1.81 -4.04
N PHE A 66 6.89 -1.41 -3.65
CA PHE A 66 6.12 -0.39 -4.39
C PHE A 66 6.70 1.01 -4.25
N ARG A 67 7.40 1.32 -3.16
CA ARG A 67 8.12 2.59 -2.98
C ARG A 67 9.31 2.70 -3.93
N GLU A 68 9.97 1.59 -4.25
CA GLU A 68 11.04 1.56 -5.24
C GLU A 68 10.51 1.84 -6.66
N GLU A 69 9.34 1.29 -7.01
CA GLU A 69 8.76 1.44 -8.36
C GLU A 69 7.96 2.74 -8.52
N PHE A 70 7.25 3.16 -7.46
CA PHE A 70 6.32 4.28 -7.48
C PHE A 70 6.47 5.19 -6.24
N PRO A 71 7.62 5.84 -6.05
CA PRO A 71 7.86 6.69 -4.88
C PRO A 71 6.90 7.88 -4.81
N ILE A 72 6.50 8.43 -5.97
CA ILE A 72 5.68 9.64 -6.08
C ILE A 72 4.37 9.36 -6.82
N ILE A 73 3.24 9.67 -6.19
CA ILE A 73 1.88 9.51 -6.72
C ILE A 73 1.08 10.82 -6.66
N ARG A 74 -0.12 10.83 -7.28
CA ARG A 74 -1.03 11.98 -7.32
C ARG A 74 -2.29 11.77 -6.49
#